data_AF-A0A3D1WY33-F1
#
_entry.id   AF-A0A3D1WY33-F1
#
_cell.length_a   1.000
_cell.length_b   1.000
_cell.length_c   1.000
_cell.angle_alpha   90.00
_cell.angle_beta   90.00
_cell.angle_gamma   90.00
#
_symmetry.space_group_name_H-M   'P 1'
#
loop_
_entity.id
_entity.type
_entity.pdbx_description
1 polymer ?
#
loop_
_entity_poly.entity_id
_entity_poly.type
_entity_poly.pdbx_seq_one_letter_code
_entity_poly.pdbx_strand_id
1 'polypeptide(L)'
;MAFIQQAANTSIYDLVMLRLIKFAHRLHVPGWLFDYCVTRLMEIPLLVPPECPVPPCYTVRPAGIQDLSALADCRQMDDPLSGAALFKTRFEQEARCYMILDPDIHVVGYAWAMCTGNLFEDDDRCRITCRPNGAYIFDTFLHPDARGQGLYALLIAGLQQHMGAQGKTEFHVLVDQCNTLSYHAHRKLGAKLCETSIYTTFLGISWYLLKTATRRRIYLRRYHTSNPCDSLVLQPLDPRSFSLSITNIEQESTMLAALERIKPCEGQNFETTTPFNIGEIAYVWWRSDIRNREPLFLIEVLQPQIGQRPETVAYGFFRLHEGSGRFLHPRELVAFDDVYFMSTTLLTRKSTLQAMDMRQILGLPASIRYIQQTTGADVVIWHRLPPSELSSLPRTTMSRWKSTVETEYPLLDGLSTGSPLGSAAAEHALRDLTKQAKRLKNAYQSMPETTCLVLGSLDEDQQQFALQKFITILNDSWQHEWMEKSDRVDYQKFLQKLLAYTDVWIKQDYVRLYITQVAGMDMAYLYTLQRGRSCWCIMTGFNPLLKTYSPGKTVFVDMLRLSWDTGIREYHLGGNVLGWKEFWLTRCLRLHSLELWLNTSKALVHRIKLLVKR
;
A
#
# COMPACT_ATOMS: atom_id res chain seq x y z
N MET A 1 28.70 -22.27 -39.36
CA MET A 1 27.92 -23.44 -38.86
C MET A 1 28.05 -23.72 -37.35
N ALA A 2 28.84 -22.98 -36.56
CA ALA A 2 28.91 -23.13 -35.09
C ALA A 2 27.78 -22.41 -34.31
N PHE A 3 26.87 -21.69 -35.00
CA PHE A 3 25.85 -20.84 -34.38
C PHE A 3 24.50 -21.55 -34.10
N ILE A 4 24.34 -22.80 -34.53
CA ILE A 4 23.10 -23.58 -34.30
C ILE A 4 23.13 -24.33 -32.95
N GLN A 5 24.31 -24.52 -32.33
CA GLN A 5 24.42 -25.34 -31.10
C GLN A 5 24.12 -24.61 -29.78
N GLN A 6 23.92 -23.28 -29.76
CA GLN A 6 23.46 -22.58 -28.55
C GLN A 6 21.94 -22.33 -28.53
N ALA A 7 21.23 -22.67 -29.60
CA ALA A 7 19.79 -22.76 -29.56
C ALA A 7 19.40 -24.08 -28.87
N ALA A 8 18.93 -23.95 -27.63
CA ALA A 8 18.11 -24.92 -26.90
C ALA A 8 18.80 -26.15 -26.28
N ASN A 9 19.61 -25.91 -25.23
CA ASN A 9 19.46 -26.74 -24.02
C ASN A 9 18.19 -26.29 -23.27
N THR A 10 17.04 -26.36 -23.94
CA THR A 10 15.75 -26.31 -23.26
C THR A 10 15.73 -27.58 -22.41
N SER A 11 15.64 -27.43 -21.09
CA SER A 11 15.71 -28.61 -20.24
C SER A 11 14.57 -29.57 -20.60
N ILE A 12 14.77 -30.88 -20.42
CA ILE A 12 13.69 -31.86 -20.62
C ILE A 12 12.45 -31.44 -19.81
N TYR A 13 12.68 -30.87 -18.62
CA TYR A 13 11.64 -30.27 -17.79
C TYR A 13 10.85 -29.17 -18.51
N ASP A 14 11.53 -28.18 -19.12
CA ASP A 14 10.84 -27.09 -19.82
C ASP A 14 10.04 -27.60 -21.03
N LEU A 15 10.55 -28.60 -21.76
CA LEU A 15 9.81 -29.23 -22.87
C LEU A 15 8.56 -29.96 -22.38
N VAL A 16 8.65 -30.66 -21.24
CA VAL A 16 7.51 -31.34 -20.62
C VAL A 16 6.48 -30.31 -20.14
N MET A 17 6.91 -29.25 -19.45
CA MET A 17 6.01 -28.19 -18.97
C MET A 17 5.31 -27.47 -20.12
N LEU A 18 6.01 -27.13 -21.20
CA LEU A 18 5.41 -26.53 -22.39
C LEU A 18 4.37 -27.44 -23.06
N ARG A 19 4.58 -28.76 -23.06
CA ARG A 19 3.58 -29.72 -23.55
C ARG A 19 2.37 -29.77 -22.61
N LEU A 20 2.59 -29.75 -21.30
CA LEU A 20 1.51 -29.73 -20.31
C LEU A 20 0.68 -28.45 -20.39
N ILE A 21 1.28 -27.28 -20.62
CA ILE A 21 0.52 -26.03 -20.86
C ILE A 21 -0.35 -26.15 -22.09
N LYS A 22 0.21 -26.62 -23.21
CA LYS A 22 -0.56 -26.80 -24.44
C LYS A 22 -1.74 -27.74 -24.22
N PHE A 23 -1.55 -28.79 -23.41
CA PHE A 23 -2.61 -29.69 -23.01
C PHE A 23 -3.64 -29.01 -22.10
N ALA A 24 -3.20 -28.27 -21.08
CA ALA A 24 -4.04 -27.49 -20.18
C ALA A 24 -4.90 -26.45 -20.92
N HIS A 25 -4.30 -25.70 -21.86
CA HIS A 25 -5.00 -24.75 -22.71
C HIS A 25 -6.06 -25.44 -23.59
N ARG A 26 -5.77 -26.63 -24.14
CA ARG A 26 -6.77 -27.42 -24.88
C ARG A 26 -7.93 -27.90 -24.02
N LEU A 27 -7.69 -28.10 -22.72
CA LEU A 27 -8.72 -28.43 -21.74
C LEU A 27 -9.39 -27.19 -21.13
N HIS A 28 -9.08 -25.99 -21.62
CA HIS A 28 -9.54 -24.71 -21.04
C HIS A 28 -9.26 -24.60 -19.54
N VAL A 29 -8.18 -25.23 -19.07
CA VAL A 29 -7.72 -25.08 -17.69
C VAL A 29 -7.34 -23.62 -17.49
N PRO A 30 -7.91 -22.92 -16.49
CA PRO A 30 -7.58 -21.52 -16.25
C PRO A 30 -6.11 -21.35 -15.90
N GLY A 31 -5.49 -20.24 -16.32
CA GLY A 31 -4.09 -19.93 -15.99
C GLY A 31 -3.81 -19.87 -14.48
N TRP A 32 -4.81 -19.51 -13.68
CA TRP A 32 -4.68 -19.57 -12.22
C TRP A 32 -4.53 -21.00 -11.68
N LEU A 33 -4.99 -22.02 -12.40
CA LEU A 33 -4.86 -23.43 -12.00
C LEU A 33 -3.61 -24.07 -12.60
N PHE A 34 -3.29 -23.76 -13.86
CA PHE A 34 -2.09 -24.25 -14.52
C PHE A 34 -1.55 -23.22 -15.49
N ASP A 35 -0.31 -22.78 -15.27
CA ASP A 35 0.39 -21.86 -16.17
C ASP A 35 1.89 -22.15 -16.09
N TYR A 36 2.63 -21.83 -17.12
CA TYR A 36 4.08 -21.83 -17.06
C TYR A 36 4.64 -20.87 -18.12
N CYS A 37 5.66 -20.13 -17.75
CA CYS A 37 6.27 -19.16 -18.63
C CYS A 37 7.76 -19.10 -18.35
N VAL A 38 8.56 -18.98 -19.40
CA VAL A 38 9.97 -18.69 -19.27
C VAL A 38 10.27 -17.41 -20.02
N THR A 39 10.63 -16.36 -19.29
CA THR A 39 11.03 -15.08 -19.87
C THR A 39 12.52 -14.86 -19.69
N ARG A 40 13.12 -14.18 -20.66
CA ARG A 40 14.54 -13.89 -20.71
C ARG A 40 14.74 -12.38 -20.71
N LEU A 41 15.38 -11.87 -19.67
CA LEU A 41 15.84 -10.50 -19.62
C LEU A 41 17.15 -10.39 -20.39
N MET A 42 17.17 -9.53 -21.39
CA MET A 42 18.33 -9.30 -22.23
C MET A 42 18.75 -7.84 -22.18
N GLU A 43 20.06 -7.59 -22.09
CA GLU A 43 20.66 -6.27 -22.26
C GLU A 43 21.03 -6.09 -23.72
N ILE A 44 20.49 -5.06 -24.35
CA ILE A 44 20.83 -4.67 -25.71
C ILE A 44 22.04 -3.73 -25.62
N PRO A 45 23.17 -4.05 -26.29
CA PRO A 45 24.29 -3.11 -26.33
C PRO A 45 23.87 -1.80 -27.00
N LEU A 46 24.57 -0.71 -26.68
CA LEU A 46 24.44 0.53 -27.44
C LEU A 46 24.80 0.24 -28.89
N LEU A 47 23.83 0.46 -29.77
CA LEU A 47 24.04 0.32 -31.20
C LEU A 47 24.71 1.60 -31.70
N VAL A 48 25.87 1.44 -32.31
CA VAL A 48 26.39 2.48 -33.19
C VAL A 48 25.46 2.49 -34.41
N PRO A 49 24.96 3.66 -34.85
CA PRO A 49 24.18 3.73 -36.09
C PRO A 49 24.93 2.97 -37.17
N PRO A 50 24.29 2.00 -37.86
CA PRO A 50 24.99 1.21 -38.85
C PRO A 50 25.60 2.15 -39.90
N GLU A 51 26.89 1.99 -40.20
CA GLU A 51 27.49 2.57 -41.41
C GLU A 51 26.87 1.99 -42.70
N CYS A 52 26.04 0.95 -42.55
CA CYS A 52 25.30 0.32 -43.63
C CYS A 52 24.14 1.21 -44.10
N PRO A 53 23.94 1.36 -45.43
CA PRO A 53 22.86 2.16 -45.98
C PRO A 53 21.53 1.46 -45.70
N VAL A 54 20.87 1.86 -44.63
CA VAL A 54 19.41 1.76 -44.57
C VAL A 54 18.90 2.46 -45.83
N PRO A 55 17.89 1.91 -46.54
CA PRO A 55 17.26 2.61 -47.65
C PRO A 55 16.98 4.05 -47.20
N PRO A 56 17.43 5.09 -47.94
CA PRO A 56 17.54 6.49 -47.47
C PRO A 56 16.21 7.18 -47.13
N CYS A 57 15.14 6.41 -46.95
CA CYS A 57 13.77 6.86 -46.84
C CYS A 57 13.05 6.48 -45.53
N TYR A 58 13.63 5.64 -44.66
CA TYR A 58 13.01 5.36 -43.36
C TYR A 58 13.51 6.30 -42.28
N THR A 59 12.59 6.82 -41.46
CA THR A 59 12.93 7.72 -40.34
C THR A 59 12.39 7.20 -39.03
N VAL A 60 13.18 7.31 -37.97
CA VAL A 60 12.75 6.98 -36.59
C VAL A 60 12.57 8.28 -35.83
N ARG A 61 11.42 8.44 -35.19
CA ARG A 61 11.13 9.61 -34.35
C ARG A 61 10.31 9.25 -33.11
N PRO A 62 10.35 10.08 -32.05
CA PRO A 62 9.38 9.98 -30.96
C PRO A 62 7.95 10.15 -31.48
N ALA A 63 7.03 9.38 -30.92
CA ALA A 63 5.60 9.51 -31.14
C ALA A 63 4.98 10.50 -30.15
N GLY A 64 3.96 11.23 -30.59
CA GLY A 64 3.08 12.05 -29.77
C GLY A 64 1.67 11.48 -29.69
N ILE A 65 0.80 12.18 -28.95
CA ILE A 65 -0.62 11.78 -28.75
C ILE A 65 -1.38 11.76 -30.10
N GLN A 66 -0.99 12.60 -31.05
CA GLN A 66 -1.57 12.64 -32.39
C GLN A 66 -1.27 11.38 -33.23
N ASP A 67 -0.25 10.60 -32.85
CA ASP A 67 0.19 9.42 -33.61
C ASP A 67 -0.50 8.13 -33.14
N LEU A 68 -1.31 8.19 -32.06
CA LEU A 68 -1.90 7.01 -31.41
C LEU A 68 -2.81 6.18 -32.33
N SER A 69 -3.60 6.84 -33.18
CA SER A 69 -4.45 6.14 -34.16
C SER A 69 -3.58 5.37 -35.15
N ALA A 70 -2.58 6.02 -35.74
CA ALA A 70 -1.69 5.40 -36.71
C ALA A 70 -0.88 4.23 -36.11
N LEU A 71 -0.53 4.29 -34.82
CA LEU A 71 0.09 3.17 -34.10
C LEU A 71 -0.88 1.98 -33.97
N ALA A 72 -2.14 2.24 -33.65
CA ALA A 72 -3.17 1.20 -33.52
C ALA A 72 -3.48 0.55 -34.87
N ASP A 73 -3.54 1.36 -35.93
CA ASP A 73 -3.71 0.92 -37.31
C ASP A 73 -2.51 0.09 -37.78
N CYS A 74 -1.28 0.53 -37.47
CA CYS A 74 -0.06 -0.22 -37.78
C CYS A 74 -0.07 -1.61 -37.13
N ARG A 75 -0.54 -1.74 -35.88
CA ARG A 75 -0.67 -3.02 -35.17
C ARG A 75 -1.81 -3.89 -35.71
N GLN A 76 -2.68 -3.34 -36.56
CA GLN A 76 -3.90 -4.00 -37.05
C GLN A 76 -4.82 -4.42 -35.89
N MET A 77 -5.04 -3.53 -34.92
CA MET A 77 -5.95 -3.80 -33.80
C MET A 77 -7.40 -3.84 -34.29
N ASP A 78 -8.19 -4.81 -33.80
CA ASP A 78 -9.60 -4.98 -34.18
C ASP A 78 -10.44 -3.72 -33.90
N ASP A 79 -10.12 -3.01 -32.82
CA ASP A 79 -10.70 -1.71 -32.46
C ASP A 79 -9.58 -0.66 -32.31
N PRO A 80 -9.35 0.18 -33.34
CA PRO A 80 -8.34 1.23 -33.31
C PRO A 80 -8.55 2.26 -32.18
N LEU A 81 -9.80 2.52 -31.77
CA LEU A 81 -10.09 3.48 -30.68
C LEU A 81 -9.65 2.91 -29.33
N SER A 82 -9.94 1.64 -29.08
CA SER A 82 -9.44 0.93 -27.90
C SER A 82 -7.91 0.85 -27.89
N GLY A 83 -7.29 0.60 -29.05
CA GLY A 83 -5.84 0.64 -29.21
C GLY A 83 -5.21 2.00 -28.89
N ALA A 84 -5.79 3.07 -29.43
CA ALA A 84 -5.35 4.43 -29.13
C ALA A 84 -5.53 4.78 -27.64
N ALA A 85 -6.61 4.32 -27.00
CA ALA A 85 -6.84 4.50 -25.57
C ALA A 85 -5.78 3.75 -24.72
N LEU A 86 -5.45 2.51 -25.07
CA LEU A 86 -4.38 1.73 -24.43
C LEU A 86 -3.03 2.47 -24.51
N PHE A 87 -2.68 2.96 -25.69
CA PHE A 87 -1.43 3.69 -25.89
C PHE A 87 -1.41 5.05 -25.19
N LYS A 88 -2.56 5.73 -25.08
CA LYS A 88 -2.69 6.95 -24.29
C LYS A 88 -2.37 6.68 -22.81
N THR A 89 -2.90 5.60 -22.23
CA THR A 89 -2.60 5.22 -20.84
C THR A 89 -1.10 4.98 -20.63
N ARG A 90 -0.37 4.47 -21.62
CA ARG A 90 1.08 4.31 -21.52
C ARG A 90 1.84 5.63 -21.49
N PHE A 91 1.39 6.63 -22.26
CA PHE A 91 1.94 7.99 -22.16
C PHE A 91 1.67 8.61 -20.78
N GLU A 92 0.48 8.38 -20.22
CA GLU A 92 0.14 8.81 -18.85
C GLU A 92 1.01 8.13 -17.79
N GLN A 93 1.52 6.93 -18.07
CA GLN A 93 2.51 6.20 -17.27
C GLN A 93 3.97 6.59 -17.59
N GLU A 94 4.19 7.73 -18.24
CA GLU A 94 5.50 8.26 -18.63
C GLU A 94 6.30 7.39 -19.61
N ALA A 95 5.67 6.38 -20.23
CA ALA A 95 6.31 5.61 -21.29
C ALA A 95 6.51 6.50 -22.53
N ARG A 96 7.59 6.23 -23.26
CA ARG A 96 7.95 6.92 -24.50
C ARG A 96 7.80 5.94 -25.65
N CYS A 97 7.07 6.33 -26.68
CA CYS A 97 6.96 5.55 -27.91
C CYS A 97 7.85 6.14 -28.99
N TYR A 98 8.49 5.27 -29.75
CA TYR A 98 9.29 5.60 -30.93
C TYR A 98 8.70 4.85 -32.11
N MET A 99 8.46 5.54 -33.21
CA MET A 99 7.92 4.95 -34.42
C MET A 99 8.97 4.96 -35.52
N ILE A 100 8.80 4.06 -36.47
CA ILE A 100 9.48 4.11 -37.76
C ILE A 100 8.48 4.46 -38.86
N LEU A 101 8.83 5.44 -39.68
CA LEU A 101 8.07 5.92 -40.81
C LEU A 101 8.72 5.50 -42.12
N ASP A 102 7.90 5.14 -43.11
CA ASP A 102 8.31 4.93 -44.49
C ASP A 102 8.42 6.28 -45.26
N PRO A 103 8.88 6.30 -46.54
CA PRO A 103 9.00 7.55 -47.30
C PRO A 103 7.69 8.32 -47.48
N ASP A 104 6.56 7.61 -47.44
CA ASP A 104 5.22 8.18 -47.59
C ASP A 104 4.61 8.56 -46.22
N ILE A 105 5.42 8.57 -45.15
CA ILE A 105 5.07 8.97 -43.78
C ILE A 105 4.07 8.00 -43.11
N HIS A 106 3.98 6.75 -43.58
CA HIS A 106 3.20 5.72 -42.89
C HIS A 106 3.99 5.07 -41.76
N VAL A 107 3.32 4.79 -40.65
CA VAL A 107 3.90 4.05 -39.53
C VAL A 107 4.04 2.57 -39.90
N VAL A 108 5.28 2.09 -40.00
CA VAL A 108 5.58 0.67 -40.32
C VAL A 108 6.03 -0.13 -39.10
N GLY A 109 6.14 0.52 -37.95
CA GLY A 109 6.42 -0.12 -36.68
C GLY A 109 6.70 0.87 -35.56
N TYR A 110 6.80 0.36 -34.33
CA TYR A 110 7.06 1.15 -33.14
C TYR A 110 7.67 0.32 -32.01
N ALA A 111 8.31 1.00 -31.06
CA ALA A 111 8.82 0.44 -29.82
C ALA A 111 8.48 1.37 -28.66
N TRP A 112 8.05 0.79 -27.53
CA TRP A 112 7.88 1.53 -26.29
C TRP A 112 9.12 1.40 -25.42
N ALA A 113 9.45 2.47 -24.70
CA ALA A 113 10.50 2.48 -23.69
C ALA A 113 10.01 3.15 -22.41
N MET A 114 10.33 2.55 -21.28
CA MET A 114 10.12 3.14 -19.96
C MET A 114 11.46 3.59 -19.36
N CYS A 115 11.49 4.80 -18.84
CA CYS A 115 12.69 5.44 -18.26
C CYS A 115 12.62 5.62 -16.75
N THR A 116 11.41 5.60 -16.20
CA THR A 116 11.05 5.89 -14.81
C THR A 116 9.97 4.89 -14.41
N GLY A 117 10.07 4.33 -13.21
CA GLY A 117 8.96 3.56 -12.63
C GLY A 117 8.85 2.09 -13.06
N ASN A 118 7.72 1.52 -12.66
CA ASN A 118 7.45 0.10 -12.59
C ASN A 118 6.42 -0.28 -13.64
N LEU A 119 6.85 -0.84 -14.77
CA LEU A 119 5.91 -1.34 -15.75
C LEU A 119 5.34 -2.69 -15.30
N PHE A 120 4.02 -2.79 -15.30
CA PHE A 120 3.33 -4.07 -15.46
C PHE A 120 3.25 -4.31 -16.97
N GLU A 121 3.93 -5.34 -17.47
CA GLU A 121 3.58 -5.81 -18.81
C GLU A 121 2.13 -6.30 -18.80
N ASP A 122 1.47 -6.40 -19.96
CA ASP A 122 0.08 -6.87 -20.14
C ASP A 122 -0.20 -8.23 -19.45
N ASP A 123 0.88 -8.87 -19.02
CA ASP A 123 0.96 -10.01 -18.18
C ASP A 123 1.49 -9.63 -16.77
N ASP A 124 0.56 -9.44 -15.82
CA ASP A 124 0.77 -9.00 -14.43
C ASP A 124 1.81 -9.81 -13.63
N ARG A 125 2.36 -10.87 -14.21
CA ARG A 125 3.41 -11.75 -13.67
C ARG A 125 4.75 -11.02 -13.49
N CYS A 126 5.00 -9.93 -14.20
CA CYS A 126 6.31 -9.27 -14.23
C CYS A 126 6.21 -7.76 -13.96
N ARG A 127 6.89 -7.31 -12.89
CA ARG A 127 7.20 -5.89 -12.65
C ARG A 127 8.65 -5.62 -12.97
N ILE A 128 8.90 -4.65 -13.85
CA ILE A 128 10.25 -4.25 -14.26
C ILE A 128 10.59 -2.88 -13.72
N THR A 129 11.73 -2.77 -13.04
CA THR A 129 12.24 -1.51 -12.49
C THR A 129 13.58 -1.20 -13.15
N CYS A 130 13.65 -0.09 -13.87
CA CYS A 130 14.91 0.37 -14.45
C CYS A 130 15.79 1.06 -13.41
N ARG A 131 17.10 0.98 -13.60
CA ARG A 131 18.05 1.89 -12.94
C ARG A 131 17.88 3.31 -13.48
N PRO A 132 18.39 4.34 -12.77
CA PRO A 132 18.33 5.73 -13.25
C PRO A 132 18.90 5.93 -14.66
N ASN A 133 19.98 5.23 -15.00
CA ASN A 133 20.61 5.23 -16.32
C ASN A 133 20.05 4.18 -17.28
N GLY A 134 19.02 3.44 -16.87
CA GLY A 134 18.42 2.36 -17.65
C GLY A 134 17.13 2.78 -18.36
N ALA A 135 16.83 2.06 -19.44
CA ALA A 135 15.56 2.07 -20.15
C ALA A 135 15.09 0.63 -20.41
N TYR A 136 13.80 0.38 -20.20
CA TYR A 136 13.17 -0.90 -20.51
C TYR A 136 12.36 -0.79 -21.78
N ILE A 137 12.77 -1.52 -22.82
CA ILE A 137 12.11 -1.59 -24.12
C ILE A 137 11.06 -2.69 -24.06
N PHE A 138 9.82 -2.35 -24.40
CA PHE A 138 8.69 -3.27 -24.37
C PHE A 138 7.76 -3.04 -25.55
N ASP A 139 6.86 -4.01 -25.76
CA ASP A 139 5.82 -4.00 -26.81
C ASP A 139 6.32 -3.42 -28.14
N THR A 140 7.38 -4.03 -28.68
CA THR A 140 7.93 -3.63 -29.97
C THR A 140 7.22 -4.36 -31.09
N PHE A 141 6.72 -3.62 -32.06
CA PHE A 141 5.96 -4.13 -33.18
C PHE A 141 6.52 -3.62 -34.51
N LEU A 142 6.56 -4.51 -35.50
CA LEU A 142 6.79 -4.16 -36.90
C LEU A 142 5.66 -4.77 -37.74
N HIS A 143 5.14 -3.97 -38.68
CA HIS A 143 4.18 -4.43 -39.68
C HIS A 143 4.73 -5.70 -40.36
N PRO A 144 3.92 -6.74 -40.61
CA PRO A 144 4.40 -8.00 -41.19
C PRO A 144 5.29 -7.81 -42.42
N ASP A 145 4.92 -6.90 -43.33
CA ASP A 145 5.67 -6.63 -44.57
C ASP A 145 7.01 -5.93 -44.32
N ALA A 146 7.15 -5.21 -43.20
CA ALA A 146 8.37 -4.53 -42.79
C ALA A 146 9.39 -5.46 -42.10
N ARG A 147 9.01 -6.70 -41.78
CA ARG A 147 9.88 -7.66 -41.09
C ARG A 147 10.95 -8.20 -42.02
N GLY A 148 12.15 -8.44 -41.48
CA GLY A 148 13.29 -8.96 -42.26
C GLY A 148 14.07 -7.91 -43.06
N GLN A 149 13.55 -6.68 -43.19
CA GLN A 149 14.19 -5.59 -43.92
C GLN A 149 15.23 -4.78 -43.11
N GLY A 150 15.67 -5.29 -41.95
CA GLY A 150 16.61 -4.59 -41.07
C GLY A 150 16.00 -3.45 -40.24
N LEU A 151 14.73 -3.10 -40.46
CA LEU A 151 14.03 -1.98 -39.81
C LEU A 151 13.94 -2.10 -38.28
N TYR A 152 13.99 -3.32 -37.73
CA TYR A 152 14.08 -3.53 -36.29
C TYR A 152 15.34 -2.90 -35.68
N ALA A 153 16.49 -3.11 -36.31
CA ALA A 153 17.77 -2.57 -35.83
C ALA A 153 17.77 -1.04 -35.91
N LEU A 154 17.21 -0.48 -36.97
CA LEU A 154 17.05 0.95 -37.14
C LEU A 154 16.17 1.56 -36.04
N LEU A 155 15.00 0.96 -35.78
CA LEU A 155 14.08 1.41 -34.73
C LEU A 155 14.75 1.42 -33.35
N ILE A 156 15.45 0.35 -32.98
CA ILE A 156 16.15 0.27 -31.69
C ILE A 156 17.31 1.28 -31.62
N ALA A 157 18.07 1.45 -32.70
CA ALA A 157 19.17 2.43 -32.74
C ALA A 157 18.66 3.88 -32.60
N GLY A 158 17.60 4.24 -33.32
CA GLY A 158 16.99 5.57 -33.22
C GLY A 158 16.42 5.83 -31.81
N LEU A 159 15.74 4.84 -31.22
CA LEU A 159 15.29 4.89 -29.83
C LEU A 159 16.46 5.11 -28.86
N GLN A 160 17.53 4.33 -28.99
CA GLN A 160 18.72 4.44 -28.13
C GLN A 160 19.41 5.79 -28.29
N GLN A 161 19.49 6.34 -29.50
CA GLN A 161 20.06 7.67 -29.74
C GLN A 161 19.27 8.77 -29.02
N HIS A 162 17.94 8.77 -29.15
CA HIS A 162 17.09 9.75 -28.47
C HIS A 162 17.12 9.60 -26.94
N MET A 163 17.15 8.38 -26.41
CA MET A 163 17.22 8.13 -24.97
C MET A 163 18.63 8.38 -24.40
N GLY A 164 19.67 8.16 -25.21
CA GLY A 164 21.05 8.47 -24.87
C GLY A 164 21.27 9.97 -24.64
N ALA A 165 20.61 10.82 -25.44
CA ALA A 165 20.58 12.27 -25.22
C ALA A 165 19.95 12.68 -23.87
N GLN A 166 19.18 11.78 -23.24
CA GLN A 166 18.57 11.95 -21.91
C GLN A 166 19.37 11.24 -20.81
N GLY A 167 20.60 10.81 -21.09
CA GLY A 167 21.49 10.17 -20.12
C GLY A 167 21.25 8.67 -19.91
N LYS A 168 20.49 8.00 -20.79
CA LYS A 168 20.27 6.55 -20.71
C LYS A 168 21.42 5.78 -21.38
N THR A 169 21.99 4.82 -20.66
CA THR A 169 23.16 4.03 -21.09
C THR A 169 22.92 2.52 -21.04
N GLU A 170 21.90 2.05 -20.33
CA GLU A 170 21.55 0.64 -20.18
C GLU A 170 20.18 0.38 -20.82
N PHE A 171 20.07 -0.59 -21.74
CA PHE A 171 18.82 -0.89 -22.44
C PHE A 171 18.47 -2.36 -22.24
N HIS A 172 17.27 -2.62 -21.73
CA HIS A 172 16.83 -3.97 -21.40
C HIS A 172 15.52 -4.31 -22.08
N VAL A 173 15.30 -5.61 -22.33
CA VAL A 173 14.05 -6.14 -22.89
C VAL A 173 13.75 -7.50 -22.27
N LEU A 174 12.47 -7.82 -22.05
CA LEU A 174 12.04 -9.18 -21.77
C LEU A 174 11.57 -9.85 -23.05
N VAL A 175 11.98 -11.10 -23.22
CA VAL A 175 11.55 -11.92 -24.33
C VAL A 175 11.05 -13.25 -23.80
N ASP A 176 9.79 -13.58 -24.08
CA ASP A 176 9.25 -14.91 -23.85
C ASP A 176 10.07 -15.96 -24.63
N GLN A 177 10.45 -17.06 -23.97
CA GLN A 177 11.24 -18.14 -24.58
C GLN A 177 10.54 -18.77 -25.79
N CYS A 178 9.21 -18.77 -25.82
CA CYS A 178 8.41 -19.24 -26.95
C CYS A 178 8.39 -18.24 -28.11
N ASN A 179 8.68 -16.96 -27.86
CA ASN A 179 8.83 -15.94 -28.90
C ASN A 179 10.22 -15.99 -29.53
N THR A 180 10.47 -17.09 -30.25
CA THR A 180 11.77 -17.38 -30.89
C THR A 180 12.18 -16.29 -31.88
N LEU A 181 11.23 -15.71 -32.63
CA LEU A 181 11.48 -14.63 -33.58
C LEU A 181 12.03 -13.38 -32.88
N SER A 182 11.37 -12.91 -31.82
CA SER A 182 11.86 -11.77 -31.03
C SER A 182 13.21 -12.08 -30.37
N TYR A 183 13.38 -13.29 -29.82
CA TYR A 183 14.64 -13.70 -29.21
C TYR A 183 15.79 -13.64 -30.23
N HIS A 184 15.59 -14.17 -31.43
CA HIS A 184 16.60 -14.11 -32.48
C HIS A 184 16.85 -12.69 -32.99
N ALA A 185 15.82 -11.85 -33.10
CA ALA A 185 15.99 -10.44 -33.48
C ALA A 185 16.91 -9.71 -32.49
N HIS A 186 16.66 -9.86 -31.18
CA HIS A 186 17.52 -9.29 -30.14
C HIS A 186 18.94 -9.87 -30.16
N ARG A 187 19.09 -11.18 -30.33
CA ARG A 187 20.42 -11.82 -30.44
C ARG A 187 21.22 -11.30 -31.64
N LYS A 188 20.57 -11.00 -32.77
CA LYS A 188 21.22 -10.38 -33.95
C LYS A 188 21.73 -8.97 -33.64
N LEU A 189 21.10 -8.23 -32.72
CA LEU A 189 21.59 -6.94 -32.21
C LEU A 189 22.73 -7.09 -31.20
N GLY A 190 23.23 -8.31 -30.93
CA GLY A 190 24.26 -8.54 -29.93
C GLY A 190 23.74 -8.56 -28.49
N ALA A 191 22.42 -8.63 -28.27
CA ALA A 191 21.85 -8.62 -26.94
C ALA A 191 22.34 -9.81 -26.09
N LYS A 192 22.72 -9.52 -24.85
CA LYS A 192 23.27 -10.48 -23.89
C LYS A 192 22.18 -10.91 -22.92
N LEU A 193 22.10 -12.21 -22.64
CA LEU A 193 21.17 -12.73 -21.63
C LEU A 193 21.67 -12.32 -20.24
N CYS A 194 20.86 -11.57 -19.49
CA CYS A 194 21.15 -11.16 -18.13
C CYS A 194 20.54 -12.14 -17.14
N GLU A 195 19.25 -12.42 -17.32
CA GLU A 195 18.46 -13.22 -16.39
C GLU A 195 17.44 -14.09 -17.14
N THR A 196 17.09 -15.22 -16.56
CA THR A 196 15.97 -16.07 -16.98
C THR A 196 15.00 -16.18 -15.81
N SER A 197 13.75 -15.78 -16.03
CA SER A 197 12.66 -15.96 -15.09
C SER A 197 11.82 -17.14 -15.54
N ILE A 198 11.61 -18.10 -14.66
CA ILE A 198 10.72 -19.23 -14.87
C ILE A 198 9.56 -19.04 -13.90
N TYR A 199 8.37 -18.89 -14.44
CA TYR A 199 7.11 -18.88 -13.73
C TYR A 199 6.41 -20.21 -13.93
N THR A 200 5.89 -20.78 -12.86
CA THR A 200 5.07 -22.00 -12.93
C THR A 200 3.87 -21.82 -12.00
N THR A 201 2.66 -22.11 -12.45
CA THR A 201 1.48 -22.28 -11.62
C THR A 201 0.97 -23.70 -11.74
N PHE A 202 0.73 -24.36 -10.61
CA PHE A 202 0.15 -25.69 -10.53
C PHE A 202 -0.81 -25.75 -9.35
N LEU A 203 -2.07 -26.07 -9.62
CA LEU A 203 -3.15 -26.15 -8.64
C LEU A 203 -3.29 -24.87 -7.79
N GLY A 204 -3.17 -23.70 -8.42
CA GLY A 204 -3.29 -22.41 -7.71
C GLY A 204 -2.01 -21.93 -7.04
N ILE A 205 -0.96 -22.76 -6.99
CA ILE A 205 0.32 -22.39 -6.38
C ILE A 205 1.25 -21.89 -7.47
N SER A 206 1.79 -20.68 -7.32
CA SER A 206 2.73 -20.07 -8.25
C SER A 206 4.16 -20.14 -7.71
N TRP A 207 5.12 -20.60 -8.51
CA TRP A 207 6.55 -20.54 -8.25
C TRP A 207 7.23 -19.60 -9.23
N TYR A 208 8.22 -18.88 -8.72
CA TYR A 208 9.09 -18.04 -9.52
C TYR A 208 10.53 -18.43 -9.26
N LEU A 209 11.23 -18.85 -10.30
CA LEU A 209 12.65 -19.17 -10.27
C LEU A 209 13.41 -18.19 -11.15
N LEU A 210 14.29 -17.40 -10.53
CA LEU A 210 15.18 -16.48 -11.21
C LEU A 210 16.57 -17.09 -11.32
N LYS A 211 17.11 -17.16 -12.55
CA LYS A 211 18.46 -17.59 -12.85
C LYS A 211 19.23 -16.43 -13.46
N THR A 212 20.25 -15.93 -12.79
CA THR A 212 21.09 -14.83 -13.30
C THR A 212 22.31 -15.42 -14.04
N ALA A 213 22.60 -14.93 -15.25
CA ALA A 213 23.71 -15.42 -16.07
C ALA A 213 25.07 -14.90 -15.58
N THR A 214 25.09 -13.75 -14.90
CA THR A 214 26.28 -13.18 -14.26
C THR A 214 26.15 -13.22 -12.74
N ARG A 215 27.17 -13.75 -12.05
CA ARG A 215 27.33 -13.68 -10.57
C ARG A 215 27.40 -12.25 -9.99
N ARG A 216 27.20 -11.21 -10.80
CA ARG A 216 26.95 -9.85 -10.28
C ARG A 216 25.60 -9.87 -9.60
N ARG A 217 25.61 -9.84 -8.26
CA ARG A 217 24.46 -9.56 -7.39
C ARG A 217 23.87 -8.18 -7.74
N ILE A 218 23.14 -8.10 -8.84
CA ILE A 218 22.37 -6.92 -9.22
C ILE A 218 20.93 -7.33 -9.01
N TYR A 219 20.39 -6.93 -7.87
CA TYR A 219 19.03 -7.24 -7.49
C TYR A 219 18.08 -6.30 -8.26
N LEU A 220 17.45 -6.81 -9.31
CA LEU A 220 16.12 -6.32 -9.69
C LEU A 220 15.15 -6.77 -8.59
N ARG A 221 14.82 -5.88 -7.65
CA ARG A 221 13.85 -6.17 -6.59
C ARG A 221 12.44 -6.10 -7.18
N ARG A 222 11.75 -7.23 -7.30
CA ARG A 222 10.30 -7.26 -7.55
C ARG A 222 9.54 -6.93 -6.26
N TYR A 223 8.67 -5.94 -6.35
CA TYR A 223 7.66 -5.64 -5.34
C TYR A 223 6.27 -5.96 -5.92
N HIS A 224 5.58 -6.94 -5.34
CA HIS A 224 4.16 -7.14 -5.61
C HIS A 224 3.36 -6.11 -4.79
N THR A 225 3.00 -4.98 -5.40
CA THR A 225 2.02 -4.03 -4.86
C THR A 225 1.17 -3.50 -6.02
N SER A 226 -0.14 -3.35 -5.83
CA SER A 226 -1.11 -2.97 -6.88
C SER A 226 -1.37 -1.46 -6.98
N ASN A 227 -0.47 -0.62 -6.46
CA ASN A 227 -0.44 0.80 -6.76
C ASN A 227 0.87 1.16 -7.46
N PRO A 228 0.84 2.07 -8.46
CA PRO A 228 2.04 2.84 -8.78
C PRO A 228 2.44 3.52 -7.47
N CYS A 229 3.64 3.24 -6.97
CA CYS A 229 4.29 4.30 -6.24
C CYS A 229 4.30 5.45 -7.24
N ASP A 230 3.64 6.56 -6.93
CA ASP A 230 4.11 7.88 -7.40
C ASP A 230 5.63 7.77 -7.40
N SER A 231 6.29 8.20 -8.48
CA SER A 231 7.74 8.11 -8.61
C SER A 231 8.41 8.92 -7.49
N LEU A 232 8.42 8.35 -6.29
CA LEU A 232 9.44 8.50 -5.32
C LEU A 232 10.62 7.86 -6.03
N VAL A 233 11.30 8.70 -6.79
CA VAL A 233 12.75 8.71 -6.80
C VAL A 233 13.14 8.81 -5.33
N LEU A 234 13.04 7.68 -4.61
CA LEU A 234 13.69 7.52 -3.33
C LEU A 234 15.14 7.61 -3.72
N GLN A 235 15.77 8.73 -3.38
CA GLN A 235 17.22 8.77 -3.38
C GLN A 235 17.64 7.53 -2.59
N PRO A 236 18.45 6.62 -3.16
CA PRO A 236 18.87 5.45 -2.42
C PRO A 236 19.44 5.93 -1.10
N LEU A 237 18.74 5.62 -0.01
CA LEU A 237 19.16 6.03 1.33
C LEU A 237 20.54 5.43 1.51
N ASP A 238 21.55 6.30 1.68
CA ASP A 238 22.88 5.81 2.01
C ASP A 238 22.78 5.13 3.38
N PRO A 239 22.99 3.80 3.47
CA PRO A 239 22.89 3.06 4.72
C PRO A 239 23.85 3.59 5.79
N ARG A 240 24.89 4.33 5.39
CA ARG A 240 25.88 4.95 6.29
C ARG A 240 25.38 6.27 6.88
N SER A 241 24.32 6.84 6.32
CA SER A 241 23.71 8.08 6.80
C SER A 241 22.76 7.88 7.99
N PHE A 242 22.58 6.64 8.46
CA PHE A 242 21.70 6.32 9.57
C PHE A 242 22.33 5.29 10.51
N SER A 243 21.98 5.36 11.78
CA SER A 243 22.26 4.32 12.78
C SER A 243 21.00 3.98 13.56
N LEU A 244 21.02 2.85 14.28
CA LEU A 244 19.93 2.44 15.13
C LEU A 244 20.32 2.58 16.60
N SER A 245 19.38 3.06 17.42
CA SER A 245 19.41 2.94 18.87
C SER A 245 18.25 2.03 19.29
N ILE A 246 18.54 1.03 20.12
CA ILE A 246 17.55 0.07 20.62
C ILE A 246 17.56 0.14 22.14
N THR A 247 16.43 0.53 22.73
CA THR A 247 16.26 0.64 24.19
C THR A 247 15.27 -0.42 24.65
N ASN A 248 15.66 -1.29 25.58
CA ASN A 248 14.74 -2.19 26.29
C ASN A 248 13.98 -1.41 27.38
N ILE A 249 12.66 -1.55 27.42
CA ILE A 249 11.73 -0.83 28.29
C ILE A 249 11.06 -1.83 29.23
N GLU A 250 11.73 -2.08 30.36
CA GLU A 250 11.20 -2.93 31.43
C GLU A 250 10.59 -2.10 32.56
N GLN A 251 11.13 -0.89 32.77
CA GLN A 251 10.78 -0.01 33.87
C GLN A 251 10.12 1.28 33.38
N GLU A 252 9.28 1.83 34.24
CA GLU A 252 8.54 3.07 33.99
C GLU A 252 9.45 4.28 33.80
N SER A 253 10.52 4.37 34.59
CA SER A 253 11.57 5.38 34.43
C SER A 253 12.18 5.34 33.02
N THR A 254 12.45 4.14 32.49
CA THR A 254 12.98 3.96 31.13
C THR A 254 11.97 4.38 30.07
N MET A 255 10.68 4.06 30.27
CA MET A 255 9.62 4.50 29.35
C MET A 255 9.51 6.03 29.33
N LEU A 256 9.46 6.68 30.50
CA LEU A 256 9.39 8.15 30.59
C LEU A 256 10.61 8.82 29.96
N ALA A 257 11.81 8.29 30.22
CA ALA A 257 13.03 8.79 29.58
C ALA A 257 12.99 8.60 28.05
N ALA A 258 12.47 7.47 27.57
CA ALA A 258 12.28 7.21 26.15
C ALA A 258 11.30 8.21 25.53
N LEU A 259 10.16 8.48 26.19
CA LEU A 259 9.17 9.47 25.76
C LEU A 259 9.77 10.87 25.61
N GLU A 260 10.53 11.34 26.60
CA GLU A 260 11.16 12.66 26.51
C GLU A 260 12.20 12.74 25.38
N ARG A 261 12.89 11.64 25.05
CA ARG A 261 13.82 11.59 23.90
C ARG A 261 13.10 11.66 22.56
N ILE A 262 11.95 11.00 22.42
CA ILE A 262 11.19 10.95 21.16
C ILE A 262 10.23 12.13 21.00
N LYS A 263 9.93 12.88 22.06
CA LYS A 263 9.05 14.06 22.06
C LYS A 263 9.36 15.08 20.94
N PRO A 264 10.63 15.39 20.60
CA PRO A 264 10.94 16.25 19.45
C PRO A 264 10.54 15.66 18.08
N CYS A 265 10.32 14.34 18.01
CA CYS A 265 9.83 13.62 16.84
C CYS A 265 8.29 13.63 16.75
N GLU A 266 7.60 13.92 17.85
CA GLU A 266 6.15 13.91 17.92
C GLU A 266 5.56 15.20 17.34
N GLY A 267 4.42 15.06 16.65
CA GLY A 267 3.72 16.20 16.07
C GLY A 267 4.18 16.66 14.68
N GLN A 268 5.37 16.25 14.21
CA GLN A 268 5.94 16.63 12.88
C GLN A 268 5.85 15.52 11.83
N ASN A 269 4.87 14.64 11.93
CA ASN A 269 4.74 13.53 11.00
C ASN A 269 4.08 14.01 9.70
N PHE A 270 4.85 14.15 8.63
CA PHE A 270 4.43 14.76 7.36
C PHE A 270 3.41 13.93 6.56
N GLU A 271 3.30 12.63 6.84
CA GLU A 271 2.36 11.73 6.13
C GLU A 271 1.22 11.21 7.00
N THR A 272 1.39 11.20 8.34
CA THR A 272 0.35 10.72 9.26
C THR A 272 0.26 11.64 10.47
N THR A 273 -0.37 12.80 10.31
CA THR A 273 -0.77 13.73 11.38
C THR A 273 -1.86 13.16 12.27
N THR A 274 -1.88 11.85 12.49
CA THR A 274 -2.95 11.21 13.25
C THR A 274 -2.80 11.48 14.75
N PRO A 275 -3.90 11.74 15.46
CA PRO A 275 -3.90 11.93 16.91
C PRO A 275 -3.56 10.65 17.68
N PHE A 276 -3.53 9.51 16.99
CA PHE A 276 -3.21 8.20 17.57
C PHE A 276 -1.72 8.00 17.85
N ASN A 277 -0.86 8.85 17.28
CA ASN A 277 0.57 8.63 17.17
C ASN A 277 1.38 9.50 18.14
N ILE A 278 1.09 9.41 19.45
CA ILE A 278 1.77 10.15 20.52
C ILE A 278 2.37 9.12 21.48
N GLY A 279 3.59 9.33 21.96
CA GLY A 279 4.28 8.41 22.85
C GLY A 279 3.54 8.17 24.16
N GLU A 280 2.73 9.14 24.60
CA GLU A 280 1.80 8.97 25.73
C GLU A 280 0.76 7.84 25.48
N ILE A 281 0.27 7.68 24.25
CA ILE A 281 -0.59 6.54 23.86
C ILE A 281 0.21 5.24 23.98
N ALA A 282 1.47 5.24 23.57
CA ALA A 282 2.33 4.08 23.72
C ALA A 282 2.58 3.71 25.19
N TYR A 283 2.65 4.69 26.08
CA TYR A 283 2.74 4.48 27.53
C TYR A 283 1.47 3.85 28.11
N VAL A 284 0.28 4.34 27.74
CA VAL A 284 -0.99 3.76 28.17
C VAL A 284 -1.11 2.30 27.70
N TRP A 285 -0.76 2.03 26.45
CA TRP A 285 -0.71 0.65 25.92
C TRP A 285 0.30 -0.22 26.66
N TRP A 286 1.54 0.26 26.83
CA TRP A 286 2.57 -0.50 27.56
C TRP A 286 2.11 -0.87 28.96
N ARG A 287 1.55 0.09 29.71
CA ARG A 287 1.05 -0.11 31.06
C ARG A 287 -0.10 -1.10 31.14
N SER A 288 -1.01 -1.09 30.16
CA SER A 288 -2.22 -1.91 30.17
C SER A 288 -2.02 -3.32 29.61
N ASP A 289 -1.22 -3.46 28.56
CA ASP A 289 -1.15 -4.70 27.78
C ASP A 289 0.16 -5.46 27.89
N ILE A 290 1.28 -4.75 28.11
CA ILE A 290 2.63 -5.30 27.88
C ILE A 290 3.42 -5.46 29.16
N ARG A 291 3.35 -4.47 30.07
CA ARG A 291 4.14 -4.43 31.30
C ARG A 291 3.95 -5.73 32.09
N ASN A 292 5.08 -6.35 32.46
CA ASN A 292 5.16 -7.64 33.16
C ASN A 292 4.69 -8.88 32.35
N ARG A 293 4.41 -8.74 31.05
CA ARG A 293 4.00 -9.85 30.18
C ARG A 293 5.01 -10.10 29.08
N GLU A 294 5.43 -9.05 28.39
CA GLU A 294 6.32 -9.15 27.23
C GLU A 294 7.40 -8.06 27.33
N PRO A 295 8.67 -8.33 26.94
CA PRO A 295 9.68 -7.29 26.80
C PRO A 295 9.26 -6.28 25.73
N LEU A 296 9.47 -4.99 26.01
CA LEU A 296 9.21 -3.91 25.06
C LEU A 296 10.52 -3.24 24.65
N PHE A 297 10.67 -2.92 23.38
CA PHE A 297 11.81 -2.24 22.82
C PHE A 297 11.38 -0.97 22.10
N LEU A 298 12.08 0.14 22.33
CA LEU A 298 12.04 1.31 21.45
C LEU A 298 13.18 1.18 20.46
N ILE A 299 12.87 1.20 19.16
CA ILE A 299 13.86 1.26 18.09
C ILE A 299 13.82 2.66 17.49
N GLU A 300 14.92 3.39 17.61
CA GLU A 300 15.13 4.73 17.10
C GLU A 300 16.05 4.68 15.88
N VAL A 301 15.68 5.38 14.82
CA VAL A 301 16.55 5.67 13.67
C VAL A 301 17.19 7.02 13.94
N LEU A 302 18.52 7.02 14.03
CA LEU A 302 19.32 8.19 14.29
C LEU A 302 19.98 8.67 12.99
N GLN A 303 19.94 9.97 12.75
CA GLN A 303 20.71 10.62 11.70
C GLN A 303 21.93 11.31 12.31
N PRO A 304 23.17 10.98 11.87
CA PRO A 304 24.36 11.69 12.30
C PRO A 304 24.28 13.17 11.95
N GLN A 305 24.73 14.04 12.85
CA GLN A 305 24.90 15.47 12.61
C GLN A 305 26.37 15.84 12.82
N ILE A 306 26.94 16.64 11.92
CA ILE A 306 28.35 17.05 12.02
C ILE A 306 28.52 17.93 13.26
N GLY A 307 29.35 17.48 14.21
CA GLY A 307 29.65 18.22 15.44
C GLY A 307 28.55 18.22 16.51
N GLN A 308 27.47 17.44 16.32
CA GLN A 308 26.37 17.33 17.29
C GLN A 308 26.03 15.87 17.60
N ARG A 309 25.25 15.64 18.65
CA ARG A 309 24.74 14.29 18.96
C ARG A 309 23.81 13.82 17.83
N PRO A 310 23.80 12.53 17.49
CA PRO A 310 22.87 11.98 16.53
C PRO A 310 21.43 12.31 16.92
N GLU A 311 20.63 12.68 15.93
CA GLU A 311 19.26 13.12 16.12
C GLU A 311 18.30 11.97 15.80
N THR A 312 17.34 11.68 16.66
CA THR A 312 16.25 10.74 16.33
C THR A 312 15.38 11.34 15.22
N VAL A 313 15.31 10.62 14.10
CA VAL A 313 14.55 11.02 12.90
C VAL A 313 13.35 10.13 12.62
N ALA A 314 13.30 8.94 13.22
CA ALA A 314 12.14 8.07 13.25
C ALA A 314 12.22 7.11 14.43
N TYR A 315 11.10 6.57 14.89
CA TYR A 315 11.07 5.59 15.96
C TYR A 315 9.84 4.67 15.89
N GLY A 316 9.92 3.54 16.57
CA GLY A 316 8.81 2.61 16.75
C GLY A 316 8.98 1.78 18.01
N PHE A 317 7.87 1.42 18.65
CA PHE A 317 7.85 0.51 19.78
C PHE A 317 7.61 -0.93 19.29
N PHE A 318 8.27 -1.91 19.91
CA PHE A 318 8.26 -3.30 19.50
C PHE A 318 8.22 -4.22 20.70
N ARG A 319 7.21 -5.07 20.82
CA ARG A 319 7.16 -6.10 21.84
C ARG A 319 7.78 -7.39 21.34
N LEU A 320 8.45 -8.12 22.21
CA LEU A 320 8.96 -9.44 21.89
C LEU A 320 7.95 -10.49 22.35
N HIS A 321 7.29 -11.12 21.38
CA HIS A 321 6.30 -12.17 21.60
C HIS A 321 6.92 -13.54 21.36
N GLU A 322 6.66 -14.50 22.24
CA GLU A 322 7.07 -15.89 22.06
C GLU A 322 5.87 -16.73 21.65
N GLY A 323 5.88 -17.22 20.41
CA GLY A 323 4.78 -17.99 19.84
C GLY A 323 4.72 -19.42 20.38
N SER A 324 4.27 -19.60 21.63
CA SER A 324 4.22 -20.92 22.29
C SER A 324 3.36 -21.96 21.54
N GLY A 325 2.39 -21.52 20.74
CA GLY A 325 1.56 -22.39 19.89
C GLY A 325 2.16 -22.76 18.52
N ARG A 326 3.34 -22.22 18.15
CA ARG A 326 3.99 -22.46 16.86
C ARG A 326 5.20 -23.39 17.01
N PHE A 327 5.46 -24.21 15.99
CA PHE A 327 6.63 -25.09 15.94
C PHE A 327 7.93 -24.27 16.05
N LEU A 328 8.84 -24.69 16.94
CA LEU A 328 10.10 -24.01 17.31
C LEU A 328 9.97 -22.74 18.18
N HIS A 329 8.76 -22.38 18.61
CA HIS A 329 8.52 -21.25 19.53
C HIS A 329 9.27 -19.96 19.12
N PRO A 330 9.10 -19.49 17.87
CA PRO A 330 9.87 -18.34 17.39
C PRO A 330 9.61 -17.11 18.27
N ARG A 331 10.69 -16.38 18.56
CA ARG A 331 10.65 -15.09 19.23
C ARG A 331 10.45 -14.01 18.18
N GLU A 332 9.24 -13.47 18.13
CA GLU A 332 8.80 -12.50 17.13
C GLU A 332 8.85 -11.10 17.74
N LEU A 333 9.65 -10.21 17.15
CA LEU A 333 9.67 -8.81 17.51
C LEU A 333 8.57 -8.08 16.73
N VAL A 334 7.45 -7.81 17.39
CA VAL A 334 6.22 -7.30 16.80
C VAL A 334 6.08 -5.82 17.08
N ALA A 335 5.93 -5.02 16.03
CA ALA A 335 5.72 -3.58 16.18
C ALA A 335 4.43 -3.27 16.95
N PHE A 336 4.41 -2.12 17.64
CA PHE A 336 3.30 -1.62 18.44
C PHE A 336 1.96 -1.81 17.74
N ASP A 337 1.01 -2.42 18.42
CA ASP A 337 -0.24 -2.85 17.81
C ASP A 337 -1.39 -2.71 18.82
N ASP A 338 -1.89 -1.47 18.96
CA ASP A 338 -3.17 -1.29 19.63
C ASP A 338 -4.29 -1.75 18.70
N VAL A 339 -4.94 -2.83 19.12
CA VAL A 339 -5.97 -3.51 18.35
C VAL A 339 -7.19 -2.63 18.05
N TYR A 340 -7.43 -1.63 18.88
CA TYR A 340 -8.67 -0.87 18.87
C TYR A 340 -8.50 0.48 18.15
N PHE A 341 -7.36 1.14 18.27
CA PHE A 341 -7.25 2.56 17.86
C PHE A 341 -6.13 2.91 16.88
N MET A 342 -5.09 2.07 16.68
CA MET A 342 -3.91 2.46 15.89
C MET A 342 -3.76 1.70 14.57
N SER A 343 -3.32 2.42 13.52
CA SER A 343 -3.11 1.89 12.17
C SER A 343 -1.65 1.88 11.72
N THR A 344 -0.75 2.61 12.40
CA THR A 344 0.69 2.63 12.11
C THR A 344 1.50 2.35 13.36
N THR A 345 2.59 1.64 13.16
CA THR A 345 3.50 1.16 14.21
C THR A 345 4.83 1.93 14.22
N LEU A 346 5.02 2.81 13.23
CA LEU A 346 6.24 3.57 12.95
C LEU A 346 5.93 5.06 12.86
N LEU A 347 6.76 5.88 13.50
CA LEU A 347 6.61 7.33 13.61
C LEU A 347 7.85 8.03 13.05
N THR A 348 7.66 8.96 12.10
CA THR A 348 8.72 9.63 11.34
C THR A 348 8.70 11.14 11.57
N ARG A 349 9.89 11.75 11.74
CA ARG A 349 10.08 13.17 12.11
C ARG A 349 10.37 14.10 10.93
N LYS A 350 11.06 13.64 9.90
CA LYS A 350 11.54 14.50 8.79
C LYS A 350 10.66 14.34 7.55
N SER A 351 10.37 15.45 6.87
CA SER A 351 9.61 15.47 5.61
C SER A 351 10.28 14.67 4.50
N THR A 352 11.59 14.45 4.64
CA THR A 352 12.40 13.67 3.72
C THR A 352 12.45 12.18 4.03
N LEU A 353 11.91 11.73 5.18
CA LEU A 353 11.86 10.33 5.59
C LEU A 353 10.41 9.88 5.76
N GLN A 354 9.96 9.04 4.84
CA GLN A 354 8.65 8.42 4.87
C GLN A 354 8.65 7.15 5.73
N ALA A 355 7.48 6.66 6.12
CA ALA A 355 7.37 5.38 6.84
C ALA A 355 7.99 4.21 6.06
N MET A 356 7.99 4.28 4.73
CA MET A 356 8.67 3.30 3.88
C MET A 356 10.20 3.36 4.01
N ASP A 357 10.78 4.54 4.19
CA ASP A 357 12.22 4.72 4.37
C ASP A 357 12.68 4.08 5.68
N MET A 358 11.89 4.22 6.73
CA MET A 358 12.14 3.54 7.99
C MET A 358 12.13 2.02 7.82
N ARG A 359 11.15 1.46 7.09
CA ARG A 359 11.13 0.02 6.79
C ARG A 359 12.35 -0.43 5.98
N GLN A 360 12.83 0.40 5.06
CA GLN A 360 14.05 0.10 4.30
C GLN A 360 15.28 0.08 5.20
N ILE A 361 15.46 1.11 6.05
CA ILE A 361 16.57 1.21 7.00
C ILE A 361 16.58 0.02 7.96
N LEU A 362 15.42 -0.32 8.52
CA LEU A 362 15.27 -1.44 9.44
C LEU A 362 15.43 -2.80 8.75
N GLY A 363 15.08 -2.89 7.47
CA GLY A 363 15.24 -4.07 6.61
C GLY A 363 16.67 -4.26 6.07
N LEU A 364 17.60 -3.36 6.33
CA LEU A 364 19.00 -3.54 5.94
C LEU A 364 19.61 -4.75 6.68
N PRO A 365 20.42 -5.60 6.01
CA PRO A 365 21.01 -6.78 6.65
C PRO A 365 21.88 -6.48 7.89
N ALA A 366 22.45 -5.28 7.99
CA ALA A 366 23.18 -4.84 9.18
C ALA A 366 22.21 -4.51 10.33
N SER A 367 21.15 -3.76 10.03
CA SER A 367 20.08 -3.41 10.96
C SER A 367 19.39 -4.64 11.53
N ILE A 368 18.96 -5.58 10.68
CA ILE A 368 18.30 -6.82 11.11
C ILE A 368 19.21 -7.60 12.07
N ARG A 369 20.49 -7.77 11.72
CA ARG A 369 21.44 -8.47 12.61
C ARG A 369 21.60 -7.77 13.95
N TYR A 370 21.73 -6.44 13.94
CA TYR A 370 21.83 -5.66 15.18
C TYR A 370 20.57 -5.82 16.04
N ILE A 371 19.38 -5.73 15.44
CA ILE A 371 18.10 -5.93 16.13
C ILE A 371 18.01 -7.33 16.73
N GLN A 372 18.31 -8.38 15.97
CA GLN A 372 18.26 -9.76 16.45
C GLN A 372 19.26 -9.99 17.60
N GLN A 373 20.46 -9.43 17.49
CA GLN A 373 21.48 -9.52 18.54
C GLN A 373 21.07 -8.79 19.82
N THR A 374 20.44 -7.62 19.72
CA THR A 374 20.05 -6.82 20.90
C THR A 374 18.76 -7.30 21.54
N THR A 375 17.78 -7.73 20.75
CA THR A 375 16.44 -8.11 21.25
C THR A 375 16.30 -9.61 21.51
N GLY A 376 17.16 -10.43 20.90
CA GLY A 376 17.04 -11.89 20.92
C GLY A 376 15.90 -12.43 20.05
N ALA A 377 15.35 -11.61 19.14
CA ALA A 377 14.31 -12.02 18.22
C ALA A 377 14.84 -12.90 17.09
N ASP A 378 14.08 -13.92 16.70
CA ASP A 378 14.34 -14.73 15.52
C ASP A 378 13.83 -14.02 14.26
N VAL A 379 12.68 -13.37 14.40
CA VAL A 379 11.94 -12.72 13.30
C VAL A 379 11.53 -11.32 13.73
N VAL A 380 11.63 -10.35 12.81
CA VAL A 380 11.10 -9.01 13.02
C VAL A 380 9.85 -8.80 12.17
N ILE A 381 8.74 -8.49 12.83
CA ILE A 381 7.42 -8.28 12.24
C ILE A 381 7.07 -6.81 12.35
N TRP A 382 7.11 -6.12 11.20
CA TRP A 382 6.95 -4.67 11.11
C TRP A 382 5.51 -4.17 11.11
N HIS A 383 4.55 -5.05 11.39
CA HIS A 383 3.13 -4.74 11.33
C HIS A 383 2.35 -5.45 12.44
N ARG A 384 1.15 -4.93 12.68
CA ARG A 384 0.12 -5.50 13.54
C ARG A 384 -0.15 -6.98 13.28
N LEU A 385 -0.28 -7.77 14.35
CA LEU A 385 -0.79 -9.14 14.34
C LEU A 385 -2.33 -9.09 14.48
N PRO A 386 -3.09 -9.78 13.63
CA PRO A 386 -4.55 -9.72 13.72
C PRO A 386 -5.04 -10.26 15.09
N PRO A 387 -6.14 -9.71 15.64
CA PRO A 387 -6.64 -10.07 16.98
C PRO A 387 -6.91 -11.58 17.15
N SER A 388 -7.26 -12.27 16.07
CA SER A 388 -7.47 -13.72 16.02
C SER A 388 -6.21 -14.55 16.32
N GLU A 389 -5.02 -13.96 16.22
CA GLU A 389 -3.77 -14.62 16.59
C GLU A 389 -3.33 -14.34 18.03
N LEU A 390 -3.93 -13.31 18.65
CA LEU A 390 -3.71 -12.99 20.07
C LEU A 390 -4.68 -13.74 20.98
N SER A 391 -5.77 -14.30 20.44
CA SER A 391 -6.61 -15.22 21.20
C SER A 391 -5.97 -16.61 21.21
N SER A 392 -5.60 -17.06 22.41
CA SER A 392 -4.95 -18.33 22.72
C SER A 392 -5.85 -19.57 22.50
N LEU A 393 -6.88 -19.47 21.65
CA LEU A 393 -7.79 -20.59 21.42
C LEU A 393 -7.13 -21.62 20.49
N PRO A 394 -6.90 -22.87 20.97
CA PRO A 394 -6.26 -23.91 20.19
C PRO A 394 -7.30 -24.50 19.25
N ARG A 395 -7.52 -23.89 18.07
CA ARG A 395 -8.37 -24.51 17.05
C ARG A 395 -7.71 -24.54 15.67
N THR A 396 -7.41 -25.78 15.31
CA THR A 396 -7.25 -26.38 13.97
C THR A 396 -5.85 -26.38 13.35
N THR A 397 -5.24 -27.57 13.40
CA THR A 397 -4.00 -28.04 12.74
C THR A 397 -4.17 -28.29 11.23
N MET A 398 -4.93 -27.46 10.52
CA MET A 398 -4.97 -27.54 9.06
C MET A 398 -4.31 -26.31 8.45
N SER A 399 -3.39 -26.52 7.52
CA SER A 399 -2.80 -25.44 6.71
C SER A 399 -3.92 -24.71 5.98
N ARG A 400 -4.23 -23.50 6.46
CA ARG A 400 -5.22 -22.62 5.84
C ARG A 400 -4.47 -21.57 5.04
N TRP A 401 -4.72 -21.54 3.75
CA TRP A 401 -4.58 -20.33 2.96
C TRP A 401 -5.77 -19.44 3.34
N LYS A 402 -5.50 -18.28 3.94
CA LYS A 402 -6.54 -17.28 4.20
C LYS A 402 -6.00 -15.92 3.81
N SER A 403 -6.52 -15.37 2.71
CA SER A 403 -6.49 -13.93 2.51
C SER A 403 -7.44 -13.32 3.52
N THR A 404 -6.92 -12.61 4.51
CA THR A 404 -7.74 -11.83 5.44
C THR A 404 -7.74 -10.38 5.00
N VAL A 405 -8.94 -9.85 4.71
CA VAL A 405 -9.16 -8.39 4.68
C VAL A 405 -8.98 -7.92 6.11
N GLU A 406 -7.97 -7.10 6.36
CA GLU A 406 -7.63 -6.66 7.71
C GLU A 406 -8.49 -5.47 8.13
N THR A 407 -8.62 -4.47 7.26
CA THR A 407 -9.40 -3.27 7.55
C THR A 407 -9.74 -2.53 6.25
N GLU A 408 -10.95 -1.97 6.19
CA GLU A 408 -11.33 -0.95 5.22
C GLU A 408 -11.41 0.40 5.95
N TYR A 409 -10.63 1.39 5.51
CA TYR A 409 -10.77 2.76 6.00
C TYR A 409 -11.51 3.60 4.95
N PRO A 410 -12.78 3.96 5.18
CA PRO A 410 -13.49 4.94 4.39
C PRO A 410 -12.87 6.33 4.59
N LEU A 411 -12.61 7.03 3.50
CA LEU A 411 -12.27 8.45 3.51
C LEU A 411 -13.35 9.24 2.76
N LEU A 412 -13.76 10.36 3.35
CA LEU A 412 -14.54 11.40 2.68
C LEU A 412 -13.60 12.60 2.48
N ASP A 413 -13.23 12.83 1.23
CA ASP A 413 -12.29 13.85 0.81
C ASP A 413 -13.02 15.14 0.39
N GLY A 414 -12.85 16.20 1.17
CA GLY A 414 -13.38 17.54 0.92
C GLY A 414 -12.42 18.46 0.16
N LEU A 415 -11.40 17.93 -0.52
CA LEU A 415 -10.51 18.70 -1.41
C LEU A 415 -11.20 19.15 -2.70
N SER A 416 -12.38 18.59 -3.03
CA SER A 416 -13.27 19.22 -4.00
C SER A 416 -13.64 20.62 -3.50
N THR A 417 -13.72 21.61 -4.39
CA THR A 417 -14.05 23.01 -4.04
C THR A 417 -15.40 23.20 -3.34
N GLY A 418 -16.23 22.16 -3.25
CA GLY A 418 -17.54 22.17 -2.57
C GLY A 418 -17.57 21.35 -1.29
N SER A 419 -18.49 21.72 -0.39
CA SER A 419 -18.83 20.95 0.81
C SER A 419 -19.22 19.52 0.45
N PRO A 420 -18.85 18.49 1.24
CA PRO A 420 -19.33 17.12 1.04
C PRO A 420 -20.85 17.01 1.06
N LEU A 421 -21.52 17.98 1.71
CA LEU A 421 -22.97 18.10 1.76
C LEU A 421 -23.61 18.56 0.44
N GLY A 422 -22.81 19.08 -0.50
CA GLY A 422 -23.25 19.48 -1.84
C GLY A 422 -23.18 18.36 -2.89
N SER A 423 -22.77 17.15 -2.51
CA SER A 423 -22.79 16.00 -3.42
C SER A 423 -24.22 15.46 -3.61
N ALA A 424 -24.52 14.85 -4.76
CA ALA A 424 -25.83 14.25 -5.02
C ALA A 424 -26.22 13.19 -3.97
N ALA A 425 -25.25 12.43 -3.46
CA ALA A 425 -25.45 11.48 -2.36
C ALA A 425 -25.85 12.18 -1.06
N ALA A 426 -25.18 13.30 -0.73
CA ALA A 426 -25.53 14.08 0.45
C ALA A 426 -26.88 14.79 0.32
N GLU A 427 -27.26 15.30 -0.86
CA GLU A 427 -28.59 15.87 -1.09
C GLU A 427 -29.69 14.85 -0.77
N HIS A 428 -29.53 13.60 -1.22
CA HIS A 428 -30.47 12.53 -0.90
C HIS A 428 -30.55 12.28 0.62
N ALA A 429 -29.41 12.22 1.31
CA ALA A 429 -29.37 12.07 2.75
C ALA A 429 -30.00 13.25 3.49
N LEU A 430 -29.78 14.48 3.04
CA LEU A 430 -30.40 15.69 3.60
C LEU A 430 -31.92 15.68 3.45
N ARG A 431 -32.44 15.20 2.31
CA ARG A 431 -33.89 15.01 2.11
C ARG A 431 -34.46 13.94 3.05
N ASP A 432 -33.76 12.82 3.22
CA ASP A 432 -34.14 11.78 4.18
C ASP A 432 -34.18 12.34 5.60
N LEU A 433 -33.12 13.04 6.03
CA LEU A 433 -33.04 13.68 7.35
C LEU A 433 -34.13 14.72 7.57
N THR A 434 -34.50 15.50 6.54
CA THR A 434 -35.63 16.44 6.64
C THR A 434 -36.95 15.72 6.92
N LYS A 435 -37.17 14.56 6.28
CA LYS A 435 -38.34 13.71 6.57
C LYS A 435 -38.27 13.13 7.98
N GLN A 436 -37.10 12.66 8.42
CA GLN A 436 -36.93 12.11 9.76
C GLN A 436 -37.13 13.17 10.85
N ALA A 437 -36.60 14.39 10.66
CA ALA A 437 -36.77 15.50 11.57
C ALA A 437 -38.26 15.90 11.71
N LYS A 438 -39.02 15.90 10.60
CA LYS A 438 -40.47 16.10 10.65
C LYS A 438 -41.18 15.00 11.44
N ARG A 439 -40.78 13.74 11.26
CA ARG A 439 -41.35 12.60 12.01
C ARG A 439 -41.04 12.70 13.51
N LEU A 440 -39.81 13.09 13.86
CA LEU A 440 -39.40 13.34 15.25
C LEU A 440 -40.20 14.49 15.86
N LYS A 441 -40.35 15.61 15.14
CA LYS A 441 -41.17 16.74 15.58
C LYS A 441 -42.62 16.33 15.85
N ASN A 442 -43.19 15.49 14.99
CA ASN A 442 -44.55 15.02 15.20
C ASN A 442 -44.68 14.06 16.39
N ALA A 443 -43.67 13.20 16.61
CA ALA A 443 -43.70 12.20 17.68
C ALA A 443 -43.35 12.78 19.07
N TYR A 444 -42.40 13.72 19.13
CA TYR A 444 -41.80 14.23 20.36
C TYR A 444 -42.01 15.75 20.57
N GLN A 445 -42.71 16.43 19.65
CA GLN A 445 -42.92 17.89 19.67
C GLN A 445 -41.62 18.71 19.70
N SER A 446 -40.51 18.10 19.28
CA SER A 446 -39.16 18.68 19.34
C SER A 446 -38.36 18.25 18.10
N MET A 447 -37.49 19.13 17.62
CA MET A 447 -36.53 18.81 16.57
C MET A 447 -35.28 18.21 17.21
N PRO A 448 -34.56 17.31 16.53
CA PRO A 448 -33.26 16.87 17.02
C PRO A 448 -32.28 18.03 17.05
N GLU A 449 -31.51 18.15 18.12
CA GLU A 449 -30.48 19.16 18.32
C GLU A 449 -29.15 18.48 18.59
N THR A 450 -28.12 18.84 17.83
CA THR A 450 -26.77 18.30 18.00
C THR A 450 -25.86 19.35 18.62
N THR A 451 -25.27 18.99 19.76
CA THR A 451 -24.26 19.80 20.45
C THR A 451 -22.87 19.21 20.24
N CYS A 452 -21.86 20.06 20.04
CA CYS A 452 -20.46 19.64 19.95
C CYS A 452 -19.75 20.06 21.24
N LEU A 453 -19.30 19.09 22.02
CA LEU A 453 -18.50 19.30 23.23
C LEU A 453 -17.03 19.19 22.87
N VAL A 454 -16.30 20.29 23.08
CA VAL A 454 -14.85 20.39 22.89
C VAL A 454 -14.17 20.06 24.21
N LEU A 455 -13.85 18.77 24.46
CA LEU A 455 -13.45 18.35 25.80
C LEU A 455 -12.19 19.04 26.31
N GLY A 456 -11.22 19.36 25.45
CA GLY A 456 -10.01 20.09 25.83
C GLY A 456 -10.24 21.54 26.25
N SER A 457 -11.42 22.12 25.95
CA SER A 457 -11.80 23.49 26.34
C SER A 457 -12.70 23.54 27.57
N LEU A 458 -13.12 22.39 28.11
CA LEU A 458 -13.95 22.30 29.30
C LEU A 458 -13.06 22.26 30.56
N ASP A 459 -13.57 22.70 31.70
CA ASP A 459 -12.94 22.46 33.00
C ASP A 459 -13.07 20.97 33.42
N GLU A 460 -12.36 20.55 34.47
CA GLU A 460 -12.31 19.15 34.89
C GLU A 460 -13.69 18.58 35.27
N ASP A 461 -14.53 19.36 35.95
CA ASP A 461 -15.88 18.93 36.37
C ASP A 461 -16.80 18.77 35.14
N GLN A 462 -16.73 19.71 34.20
CA GLN A 462 -17.46 19.64 32.94
C GLN A 462 -16.97 18.50 32.05
N GLN A 463 -15.67 18.23 32.02
CA GLN A 463 -15.09 17.08 31.31
C GLN A 463 -15.61 15.77 31.89
N GLN A 464 -15.55 15.60 33.22
CA GLN A 464 -16.07 14.41 33.89
C GLN A 464 -17.57 14.23 33.64
N PHE A 465 -18.36 15.31 33.71
CA PHE A 465 -19.78 15.26 33.41
C PHE A 465 -20.05 14.84 31.95
N ALA A 466 -19.32 15.43 30.99
CA ALA A 466 -19.46 15.10 29.57
C ALA A 466 -19.06 13.65 29.26
N LEU A 467 -17.97 13.16 29.86
CA LEU A 467 -17.53 11.77 29.74
C LEU A 467 -18.50 10.80 30.39
N GLN A 468 -19.02 11.12 31.58
CA GLN A 468 -20.02 10.29 32.23
C GLN A 468 -21.30 10.21 31.39
N LYS A 469 -21.77 11.35 30.86
CA LYS A 469 -22.90 11.38 29.93
C LYS A 469 -22.63 10.53 28.69
N PHE A 470 -21.45 10.66 28.08
CA PHE A 470 -21.03 9.83 26.95
C PHE A 470 -21.07 8.34 27.27
N ILE A 471 -20.51 7.92 28.40
CA ILE A 471 -20.49 6.51 28.83
C ILE A 471 -21.92 5.99 29.03
N THR A 472 -22.80 6.78 29.66
CA THR A 472 -24.22 6.44 29.79
C THR A 472 -24.87 6.20 28.43
N ILE A 473 -24.73 7.14 27.49
CA ILE A 473 -25.29 7.01 26.14
C ILE A 473 -24.67 5.82 25.40
N LEU A 474 -23.37 5.60 25.54
CA LEU A 474 -22.67 4.46 24.95
C LEU A 474 -23.26 3.14 25.46
N ASN A 475 -23.40 2.97 26.78
CA ASN A 475 -23.97 1.77 27.40
C ASN A 475 -25.40 1.50 26.93
N ASP A 476 -26.18 2.54 26.67
CA ASP A 476 -27.57 2.42 26.19
C ASP A 476 -27.69 2.32 24.66
N SER A 477 -26.57 2.33 23.94
CA SER A 477 -26.57 2.37 22.48
C SER A 477 -26.48 0.98 21.83
N TRP A 478 -26.92 0.90 20.56
CA TRP A 478 -26.72 -0.30 19.73
C TRP A 478 -25.24 -0.70 19.60
N GLN A 479 -24.33 0.28 19.72
CA GLN A 479 -22.89 0.07 19.57
C GLN A 479 -22.34 -0.75 20.74
N HIS A 480 -22.80 -0.48 21.96
CA HIS A 480 -22.48 -1.32 23.12
C HIS A 480 -23.09 -2.72 22.99
N GLU A 481 -24.36 -2.82 22.58
CA GLU A 481 -25.01 -4.12 22.34
C GLU A 481 -24.22 -4.98 21.33
N TRP A 482 -23.69 -4.36 20.27
CA TRP A 482 -22.82 -5.04 19.31
C TRP A 482 -21.48 -5.46 19.93
N MET A 483 -20.84 -4.59 20.72
CA MET A 483 -19.53 -4.86 21.32
C MET A 483 -19.61 -6.03 22.32
N GLU A 484 -20.63 -6.05 23.16
CA GLU A 484 -20.88 -7.15 24.12
C GLU A 484 -21.13 -8.50 23.45
N LYS A 485 -21.75 -8.50 22.26
CA LYS A 485 -22.02 -9.72 21.48
C LYS A 485 -20.83 -10.17 20.64
N SER A 486 -19.80 -9.33 20.49
CA SER A 486 -18.65 -9.58 19.62
C SER A 486 -17.61 -10.45 20.31
N ASP A 487 -17.20 -11.54 19.67
CA ASP A 487 -16.08 -12.39 20.14
C ASP A 487 -14.71 -11.70 20.03
N ARG A 488 -14.66 -10.51 19.41
CA ARG A 488 -13.44 -9.76 19.14
C ARG A 488 -13.20 -8.59 20.08
N VAL A 489 -14.19 -8.22 20.89
CA VAL A 489 -14.13 -7.01 21.72
C VAL A 489 -14.37 -7.38 23.17
N ASP A 490 -13.36 -7.18 23.99
CA ASP A 490 -13.54 -7.08 25.44
C ASP A 490 -13.99 -5.64 25.73
N TYR A 491 -15.29 -5.45 25.94
CA TYR A 491 -15.88 -4.12 26.09
C TYR A 491 -15.28 -3.34 27.25
N GLN A 492 -15.08 -3.98 28.40
CA GLN A 492 -14.52 -3.33 29.59
C GLN A 492 -13.10 -2.86 29.33
N LYS A 493 -12.26 -3.72 28.73
CA LYS A 493 -10.90 -3.36 28.34
C LYS A 493 -10.87 -2.28 27.27
N PHE A 494 -11.78 -2.32 26.30
CA PHE A 494 -11.93 -1.29 25.28
C PHE A 494 -12.28 0.07 25.89
N LEU A 495 -13.27 0.11 26.78
CA LEU A 495 -13.72 1.33 27.42
C LEU A 495 -12.63 1.94 28.30
N GLN A 496 -11.96 1.12 29.11
CA GLN A 496 -10.83 1.56 29.94
C GLN A 496 -9.73 2.22 29.09
N LYS A 497 -9.39 1.61 27.96
CA LYS A 497 -8.40 2.16 27.02
C LYS A 497 -8.89 3.43 26.35
N LEU A 498 -10.15 3.46 25.90
CA LEU A 498 -10.75 4.65 25.28
C LEU A 498 -10.64 5.84 26.23
N LEU A 499 -10.96 5.67 27.51
CA LEU A 499 -10.86 6.73 28.51
C LEU A 499 -9.41 7.15 28.75
N ALA A 500 -8.50 6.20 28.93
CA ALA A 500 -7.08 6.52 29.11
C ALA A 500 -6.47 7.24 27.89
N TYR A 501 -6.89 6.92 26.67
CA TYR A 501 -6.50 7.65 25.46
C TYR A 501 -7.20 9.00 25.35
N THR A 502 -8.45 9.10 25.81
CA THR A 502 -9.19 10.36 25.89
C THR A 502 -8.45 11.37 26.75
N ASP A 503 -7.89 10.97 27.89
CA ASP A 503 -7.09 11.85 28.77
C ASP A 503 -5.86 12.41 28.05
N VAL A 504 -5.20 11.61 27.23
CA VAL A 504 -4.07 12.04 26.39
C VAL A 504 -4.54 13.03 25.33
N TRP A 505 -5.65 12.73 24.64
CA TRP A 505 -6.17 13.56 23.55
C TRP A 505 -6.81 14.87 24.02
N ILE A 506 -7.37 14.92 25.23
CA ILE A 506 -7.90 16.14 25.86
C ILE A 506 -6.79 17.17 26.04
N LYS A 507 -5.60 16.75 26.50
CA LYS A 507 -4.43 17.64 26.67
C LYS A 507 -3.96 18.27 25.36
N GLN A 508 -4.29 17.64 24.24
CA GLN A 508 -3.95 18.11 22.90
C GLN A 508 -5.11 18.87 22.23
N ASP A 509 -6.22 19.06 22.95
CA ASP A 509 -7.48 19.60 22.43
C ASP A 509 -7.98 18.89 21.16
N TYR A 510 -7.81 17.56 21.06
CA TYR A 510 -8.26 16.82 19.88
C TYR A 510 -9.68 16.29 20.02
N VAL A 511 -10.17 16.03 21.22
CA VAL A 511 -11.42 15.30 21.43
C VAL A 511 -12.63 16.20 21.17
N ARG A 512 -13.54 15.73 20.33
CA ARG A 512 -14.85 16.34 20.08
C ARG A 512 -15.92 15.28 20.22
N LEU A 513 -16.90 15.54 21.08
CA LEU A 513 -18.06 14.68 21.28
C LEU A 513 -19.31 15.39 20.75
N TYR A 514 -19.91 14.79 19.73
CA TYR A 514 -21.20 15.24 19.21
C TYR A 514 -22.30 14.46 19.89
N ILE A 515 -23.24 15.14 20.54
CA ILE A 515 -24.42 14.51 21.17
C ILE A 515 -25.66 15.10 20.52
N THR A 516 -26.47 14.24 19.91
CA THR A 516 -27.79 14.61 19.38
C THR A 516 -28.85 14.21 20.40
N GLN A 517 -29.71 15.16 20.75
CA GLN A 517 -30.86 14.95 21.65
C GLN A 517 -32.17 15.31 20.95
N VAL A 518 -33.27 14.72 21.38
CA VAL A 518 -34.64 15.10 20.98
C VAL A 518 -35.54 15.09 22.20
N ALA A 519 -36.23 16.20 22.49
CA ALA A 519 -37.04 16.37 23.70
C ALA A 519 -36.31 15.94 25.01
N GLY A 520 -35.02 16.28 25.13
CA GLY A 520 -34.17 15.93 26.28
C GLY A 520 -33.68 14.48 26.31
N MET A 521 -34.15 13.63 25.39
CA MET A 521 -33.69 12.23 25.25
C MET A 521 -32.41 12.17 24.42
N ASP A 522 -31.40 11.46 24.92
CA ASP A 522 -30.19 11.17 24.15
C ASP A 522 -30.51 10.25 22.98
N MET A 523 -30.28 10.75 21.77
CA MET A 523 -30.66 10.09 20.53
C MET A 523 -29.46 9.41 19.87
N ALA A 524 -28.33 10.11 19.80
CA ALA A 524 -27.12 9.63 19.16
C ALA A 524 -25.88 10.30 19.72
N TYR A 525 -24.73 9.67 19.55
CA TYR A 525 -23.44 10.30 19.76
C TYR A 525 -22.46 9.97 18.62
N LEU A 526 -21.47 10.84 18.46
CA LEU A 526 -20.31 10.61 17.60
C LEU A 526 -19.07 11.14 18.32
N TYR A 527 -18.17 10.22 18.68
CA TYR A 527 -16.87 10.53 19.27
C TYR A 527 -15.85 10.70 18.15
N THR A 528 -15.22 11.86 18.08
CA THR A 528 -14.22 12.18 17.05
C THR A 528 -12.96 12.77 17.65
N LEU A 529 -11.87 12.66 16.89
CA LEU A 529 -10.65 13.41 17.12
C LEU A 529 -10.47 14.40 15.98
N GLN A 530 -10.07 15.63 16.25
CA GLN A 530 -9.86 16.66 15.25
C GLN A 530 -8.49 17.29 15.41
N ARG A 531 -7.77 17.44 14.29
CA ARG A 531 -6.46 18.08 14.25
C ARG A 531 -6.24 18.71 12.89
N GLY A 532 -5.94 20.00 12.87
CA GLY A 532 -5.72 20.74 11.63
C GLY A 532 -6.96 20.68 10.74
N ARG A 533 -6.83 20.10 9.54
CA ARG A 533 -7.91 19.94 8.55
C ARG A 533 -8.57 18.56 8.58
N SER A 534 -8.22 17.71 9.54
CA SER A 534 -8.60 16.30 9.52
C SER A 534 -9.43 15.93 10.75
N CYS A 535 -10.45 15.10 10.55
CA CYS A 535 -11.36 14.59 11.57
C CYS A 535 -11.40 13.05 11.50
N TRP A 536 -11.10 12.40 12.61
CA TRP A 536 -11.17 10.94 12.75
C TRP A 536 -12.42 10.57 13.52
N CYS A 537 -13.38 9.93 12.85
CA CYS A 537 -14.59 9.42 13.46
C CYS A 537 -14.30 8.08 14.13
N ILE A 538 -14.14 8.08 15.46
CA ILE A 538 -13.69 6.90 16.21
C ILE A 538 -14.84 5.94 16.46
N MET A 539 -15.98 6.48 16.91
CA MET A 539 -17.11 5.68 17.33
C MET A 539 -18.41 6.48 17.19
N THR A 540 -19.47 5.83 16.74
CA THR A 540 -20.83 6.35 16.85
C THR A 540 -21.73 5.32 17.47
N GLY A 541 -22.75 5.78 18.17
CA GLY A 541 -23.83 4.96 18.67
C GLY A 541 -25.11 5.75 18.67
N PHE A 542 -26.21 5.04 18.80
CA PHE A 542 -27.53 5.62 18.90
C PHE A 542 -28.44 4.78 19.79
N ASN A 543 -29.45 5.45 20.34
CA ASN A 543 -30.49 4.83 21.12
C ASN A 543 -31.34 3.89 20.22
N PRO A 544 -31.36 2.57 20.48
CA PRO A 544 -32.08 1.60 19.64
C PRO A 544 -33.58 1.89 19.50
N LEU A 545 -34.19 2.56 20.49
CA LEU A 545 -35.60 2.95 20.45
C LEU A 545 -35.89 3.97 19.34
N LEU A 546 -34.89 4.75 18.95
CA LEU A 546 -35.00 5.79 17.93
C LEU A 546 -34.45 5.35 16.56
N LYS A 547 -34.12 4.07 16.38
CA LYS A 547 -33.50 3.55 15.13
C LYS A 547 -34.27 3.91 13.85
N THR A 548 -35.59 3.99 13.94
CA THR A 548 -36.49 4.28 12.79
C THR A 548 -36.39 5.72 12.29
N TYR A 549 -35.70 6.60 13.03
CA TYR A 549 -35.46 8.01 12.70
C TYR A 549 -34.03 8.28 12.21
N SER A 550 -33.26 7.24 11.90
CA SER A 550 -31.86 7.34 11.40
C SER A 550 -30.91 8.20 12.27
N PRO A 551 -30.88 8.03 13.60
CA PRO A 551 -30.06 8.82 14.53
C PRO A 551 -28.58 8.95 14.15
N GLY A 552 -27.95 7.85 13.71
CA GLY A 552 -26.55 7.87 13.27
C GLY A 552 -26.30 8.79 12.07
N LYS A 553 -27.25 8.88 11.12
CA LYS A 553 -27.14 9.81 9.99
C LYS A 553 -27.28 11.26 10.45
N THR A 554 -28.19 11.52 11.39
CA THR A 554 -28.43 12.87 11.93
C THR A 554 -27.17 13.43 12.58
N VAL A 555 -26.60 12.72 13.56
CA VAL A 555 -25.40 13.17 14.26
C VAL A 555 -24.20 13.31 13.32
N PHE A 556 -24.08 12.44 12.32
CA PHE A 556 -22.98 12.49 11.36
C PHE A 556 -23.08 13.69 10.43
N VAL A 557 -24.26 14.00 9.88
CA VAL A 557 -24.46 15.17 9.02
C VAL A 557 -24.27 16.46 9.81
N ASP A 558 -24.75 16.53 11.04
CA ASP A 558 -24.53 17.71 11.88
C ASP A 558 -23.06 17.87 12.25
N MET A 559 -22.32 16.78 12.51
CA MET A 559 -20.87 16.82 12.64
C MET A 559 -20.20 17.38 11.38
N LEU A 560 -20.59 16.90 10.18
CA LEU A 560 -20.03 17.41 8.92
C LEU A 560 -20.28 18.92 8.78
N ARG A 561 -21.49 19.41 9.07
CA ARG A 561 -21.80 20.85 9.05
C ARG A 561 -20.90 21.63 10.01
N LEU A 562 -20.94 21.26 11.29
CA LEU A 562 -20.24 21.98 12.37
C LEU A 562 -18.72 21.99 12.17
N SER A 563 -18.15 20.87 11.75
CA SER A 563 -16.69 20.75 11.52
C SER A 563 -16.22 21.35 10.19
N TRP A 564 -17.08 21.39 9.17
CA TRP A 564 -16.73 22.03 7.91
C TRP A 564 -16.49 23.53 8.10
N ASP A 565 -17.33 24.16 8.91
CA ASP A 565 -17.23 25.59 9.21
C ASP A 565 -15.97 25.92 10.03
N THR A 566 -15.40 24.94 10.74
CA THR A 566 -14.12 25.09 11.47
C THR A 566 -12.88 24.77 10.64
N GLY A 567 -13.03 24.48 9.34
CA GLY A 567 -11.92 24.24 8.41
C GLY A 567 -11.52 22.78 8.21
N ILE A 568 -12.27 21.83 8.76
CA ILE A 568 -12.05 20.39 8.48
C ILE A 568 -12.42 20.06 7.04
N ARG A 569 -11.54 19.34 6.34
CA ARG A 569 -11.69 18.93 4.94
C ARG A 569 -11.43 17.46 4.70
N GLU A 570 -10.84 16.75 5.66
CA GLU A 570 -10.57 15.32 5.56
C GLU A 570 -11.30 14.57 6.67
N TYR A 571 -12.18 13.65 6.31
CA TYR A 571 -12.93 12.86 7.29
C TYR A 571 -12.55 11.39 7.18
N HIS A 572 -11.77 10.93 8.14
CA HIS A 572 -11.40 9.54 8.29
C HIS A 572 -12.50 8.81 9.05
N LEU A 573 -13.30 8.02 8.34
CA LEU A 573 -14.38 7.24 8.95
C LEU A 573 -13.81 5.92 9.50
N GLY A 574 -12.75 6.03 10.31
CA GLY A 574 -12.00 4.90 10.87
C GLY A 574 -12.74 4.13 11.98
N GLY A 575 -12.07 3.10 12.52
CA GLY A 575 -12.60 2.21 13.56
C GLY A 575 -13.13 0.88 13.01
N ASN A 576 -12.71 -0.23 13.64
CA ASN A 576 -13.05 -1.63 13.27
C ASN A 576 -14.53 -2.01 13.43
N VAL A 577 -15.40 -1.04 13.72
CA VAL A 577 -16.76 -1.29 14.22
C VAL A 577 -17.75 -0.25 13.73
N LEU A 578 -18.20 -0.27 12.46
CA LEU A 578 -19.40 0.50 12.05
C LEU A 578 -19.93 -0.02 10.69
N GLY A 579 -21.10 -0.66 10.68
CA GLY A 579 -21.67 -1.35 9.50
C GLY A 579 -22.39 -0.48 8.45
N TRP A 580 -22.41 0.85 8.60
CA TRP A 580 -23.17 1.75 7.71
C TRP A 580 -22.30 2.56 6.73
N LYS A 581 -20.98 2.36 6.77
CA LYS A 581 -19.98 3.19 6.09
C LYS A 581 -19.95 3.03 4.57
N GLU A 582 -20.44 1.90 4.03
CA GLU A 582 -20.30 1.58 2.60
C GLU A 582 -20.98 2.61 1.67
N PHE A 583 -22.04 3.26 2.12
CA PHE A 583 -22.85 4.16 1.27
C PHE A 583 -22.30 5.60 1.14
N TRP A 584 -21.29 5.98 1.94
CA TRP A 584 -20.71 7.35 1.97
C TRP A 584 -19.24 7.38 1.50
N LEU A 585 -18.78 6.27 0.96
CA LEU A 585 -17.42 6.06 0.51
C LEU A 585 -17.12 6.88 -0.74
N THR A 586 -16.12 7.77 -0.66
CA THR A 586 -15.48 8.35 -1.85
C THR A 586 -14.18 7.61 -2.19
N ARG A 587 -13.49 7.06 -1.18
CA ARG A 587 -12.27 6.22 -1.30
C ARG A 587 -12.24 5.15 -0.21
N CYS A 588 -11.69 3.98 -0.53
CA CYS A 588 -11.34 2.93 0.43
C CYS A 588 -9.82 2.72 0.48
N LEU A 589 -9.25 2.65 1.69
CA LEU A 589 -7.96 2.01 1.89
C LEU A 589 -8.21 0.57 2.34
N ARG A 590 -7.90 -0.42 1.49
CA ARG A 590 -7.99 -1.85 1.83
C ARG A 590 -6.63 -2.41 2.16
N LEU A 591 -6.49 -2.95 3.36
CA LEU A 591 -5.31 -3.71 3.76
C LEU A 591 -5.61 -5.20 3.70
N HIS A 592 -4.89 -5.94 2.84
CA HIS A 592 -4.98 -7.39 2.74
C HIS A 592 -3.74 -8.04 3.35
N SER A 593 -3.93 -9.10 4.12
CA SER A 593 -2.86 -9.98 4.57
C SER A 593 -2.91 -11.32 3.87
N LEU A 594 -1.77 -11.73 3.31
CA LEU A 594 -1.58 -13.05 2.74
C LEU A 594 -0.62 -13.85 3.63
N GLU A 595 -1.11 -14.92 4.23
CA GLU A 595 -0.29 -15.88 4.98
C GLU A 595 0.01 -17.10 4.11
N LEU A 596 1.30 -17.43 4.00
CA LEU A 596 1.79 -18.60 3.26
C LEU A 596 2.60 -19.46 4.23
N TRP A 597 2.17 -20.70 4.44
CA TRP A 597 2.91 -21.69 5.22
C TRP A 597 3.58 -22.68 4.27
N LEU A 598 4.91 -22.66 4.19
CA LEU A 598 5.67 -23.66 3.45
C LEU A 598 6.72 -24.30 4.36
N ASN A 599 6.60 -25.61 4.54
CA ASN A 599 7.59 -26.44 5.20
C ASN A 599 8.59 -26.96 4.16
N THR A 600 9.80 -26.42 4.17
CA THR A 600 11.02 -27.18 3.80
C THR A 600 12.21 -26.61 4.56
N SER A 601 12.45 -27.17 5.74
CA SER A 601 13.68 -27.20 6.57
C SER A 601 14.57 -25.97 6.79
N LYS A 602 14.58 -24.88 6.00
CA LYS A 602 15.39 -23.66 6.22
C LYS A 602 14.84 -22.38 5.55
N ALA A 603 13.54 -22.26 5.30
CA ALA A 603 12.97 -21.06 4.69
C ALA A 603 12.05 -20.31 5.66
N LEU A 604 12.51 -19.14 6.10
CA LEU A 604 11.69 -18.13 6.77
C LEU A 604 10.85 -17.41 5.69
N VAL A 605 9.53 -17.51 5.80
CA VAL A 605 8.61 -16.76 4.95
C VAL A 605 8.06 -15.59 5.74
N HIS A 606 8.20 -14.38 5.18
CA HIS A 606 7.58 -13.16 5.69
C HIS A 606 6.13 -13.06 5.18
N ARG A 607 5.23 -12.58 6.05
CA ARG A 607 3.88 -12.13 5.68
C ARG A 607 3.95 -11.04 4.61
N ILE A 608 3.19 -11.19 3.54
CA ILE A 608 3.07 -10.18 2.49
C ILE A 608 1.71 -9.53 2.64
N LYS A 609 1.69 -8.23 2.98
CA LYS A 609 0.45 -7.44 2.99
C LYS A 609 0.35 -6.62 1.71
N LEU A 610 -0.80 -6.70 1.04
CA LEU A 610 -1.12 -5.95 -0.18
C LEU A 610 -2.05 -4.80 0.20
N LEU A 611 -1.60 -3.57 0.00
CA LEU A 611 -2.46 -2.39 0.07
C LEU A 611 -3.09 -2.18 -1.30
N VAL A 612 -4.41 -2.34 -1.40
CA VAL A 612 -5.16 -2.16 -2.65
C VAL A 612 -5.96 -0.87 -2.54
N LYS A 613 -5.67 0.11 -3.38
CA LYS A 613 -6.50 1.31 -3.55
C LYS A 613 -7.58 0.97 -4.56
N ARG A 614 -8.83 1.28 -4.25
CA ARG A 614 -9.96 1.14 -5.19
C ARG A 614 -10.38 2.49 -5.70
#